data_AF-A0A502GN63-F1
#
_entry.id   AF-A0A502GN63-F1
#
_cell.length_a   1.000
_cell.length_b   1.000
_cell.length_c   1.000
_cell.angle_alpha   90.00
_cell.angle_beta   90.00
_cell.angle_gamma   90.00
#
_symmetry.space_group_name_H-M   'P 1'
#
loop_
_entity.id
_entity.type
_entity.pdbx_description
1 polymer ?
#
loop_
_entity_poly.entity_id
_entity_poly.type
_entity_poly.pdbx_seq_one_letter_code
_entity_poly.pdbx_strand_id
1 'polypeptide(L)' 'MQKIGSITSTADANGEWTNGNVAAGTLPTILDAAWFNTVQRELADVVTAGGLSLDSSNDAQVLAALKLLI' A
#
# COMPACT_ATOMS: atom_id res chain seq x y z
N MET A 1 4.83 -3.81 -6.16
CA MET A 1 3.55 -3.30 -5.66
C MET A 1 2.36 -3.71 -6.52
N GLN A 2 1.36 -4.30 -5.87
CA GLN A 2 0.07 -4.63 -6.47
C GLN A 2 -0.67 -3.35 -6.88
N LYS A 3 -1.12 -3.27 -8.14
CA LYS A 3 -1.96 -2.16 -8.64
C LYS A 3 -3.38 -2.30 -8.10
N ILE A 4 -4.03 -1.18 -7.76
CA ILE A 4 -5.42 -1.17 -7.27
C ILE A 4 -6.40 -1.63 -8.36
N GLY A 5 -6.11 -1.36 -9.64
CA GLY A 5 -6.89 -1.87 -10.76
C GLY A 5 -6.87 -3.39 -10.94
N SER A 6 -5.95 -4.10 -10.28
CA SER A 6 -5.97 -5.58 -10.21
C SER A 6 -6.87 -6.12 -9.09
N ILE A 7 -7.46 -5.25 -8.27
CA ILE A 7 -8.28 -5.61 -7.10
C ILE A 7 -9.72 -5.11 -7.29
N THR A 8 -9.89 -3.89 -7.78
CA THR A 8 -11.21 -3.28 -7.99
C THR A 8 -11.39 -2.75 -9.41
N SER A 9 -12.62 -2.82 -9.90
CA SER A 9 -13.05 -2.26 -11.18
C SER A 9 -13.27 -0.75 -11.15
N THR A 10 -13.13 -0.09 -9.99
CA THR A 10 -13.30 1.37 -9.82
C THR A 10 -11.98 2.16 -9.93
N ALA A 11 -10.89 1.49 -10.29
CA ALA A 11 -9.64 2.15 -10.65
C ALA A 11 -9.79 2.86 -12.00
N ASP A 12 -8.91 3.83 -12.28
CA ASP A 12 -8.88 4.48 -13.58
C ASP A 12 -8.34 3.55 -14.69
N ALA A 13 -8.28 4.05 -15.93
CA ALA A 13 -7.79 3.31 -17.07
C ALA A 13 -6.31 2.89 -16.97
N ASN A 14 -5.53 3.50 -16.08
CA ASN A 14 -4.13 3.15 -15.81
C ASN A 14 -3.98 2.17 -14.64
N GLY A 15 -5.10 1.71 -14.07
CA GLY A 15 -5.16 0.85 -12.89
C GLY A 15 -4.77 1.57 -11.60
N GLU A 16 -4.96 2.90 -11.55
CA GLU A 16 -4.59 3.78 -10.43
C GLU A 16 -5.82 4.29 -9.67
N TRP A 17 -5.53 4.90 -8.52
CA TRP A 17 -6.54 5.53 -7.67
C TRP A 17 -7.10 6.79 -8.34
N THR A 18 -8.41 6.96 -8.27
CA THR A 18 -9.09 8.15 -8.76
C THR A 18 -10.17 8.61 -7.77
N ASN A 19 -10.36 9.93 -7.67
CA ASN A 19 -11.48 10.53 -6.95
C ASN A 19 -12.82 10.36 -7.70
N GLY A 20 -12.79 9.77 -8.89
CA GLY A 20 -13.93 9.72 -9.80
C GLY A 20 -14.33 11.10 -10.30
N ASN A 21 -15.51 11.17 -10.88
CA ASN A 21 -16.17 12.41 -11.29
C ASN A 21 -17.68 12.19 -11.20
N VAL A 22 -18.27 12.66 -10.09
CA VAL A 22 -19.70 12.49 -9.80
C VAL A 22 -20.56 13.13 -10.89
N ALA A 23 -20.15 14.28 -11.44
CA ALA A 23 -20.90 14.96 -12.50
C ALA A 23 -20.89 14.17 -13.82
N ALA A 24 -19.85 13.36 -14.07
CA ALA A 24 -19.72 12.48 -15.24
C ALA A 24 -20.13 11.03 -14.95
N GLY A 25 -20.69 10.72 -13.77
CA GLY A 25 -21.10 9.37 -13.39
C GLY A 25 -19.95 8.38 -13.15
N THR A 26 -18.71 8.86 -12.98
CA THR A 26 -17.55 8.01 -12.66
C THR A 26 -17.40 7.91 -11.15
N LEU A 27 -17.45 6.69 -10.62
CA LEU A 27 -17.30 6.45 -9.18
C LEU A 27 -15.85 6.64 -8.71
N PRO A 28 -15.61 7.11 -7.47
CA PRO A 28 -14.29 7.08 -6.87
C PRO A 28 -13.81 5.63 -6.67
N THR A 29 -12.50 5.45 -6.59
CA THR A 29 -11.92 4.13 -6.33
C THR A 29 -12.26 3.65 -4.92
N ILE A 30 -12.77 2.42 -4.83
CA ILE A 30 -13.04 1.74 -3.57
C ILE A 30 -11.73 1.42 -2.85
N LEU A 31 -11.65 1.80 -1.57
CA LEU A 31 -10.53 1.50 -0.69
C LEU A 31 -10.58 0.02 -0.25
N ASP A 32 -10.00 -0.87 -1.06
CA ASP A 32 -9.98 -2.30 -0.78
C ASP A 32 -8.85 -2.70 0.17
N ALA A 33 -9.19 -3.47 1.21
CA ALA A 33 -8.24 -3.96 2.22
C ALA A 33 -7.05 -4.72 1.60
N ALA A 34 -7.24 -5.42 0.49
CA ALA A 34 -6.19 -6.16 -0.18
C ALA A 34 -5.02 -5.25 -0.60
N TRP A 35 -5.29 -4.00 -1.02
CA TRP A 35 -4.24 -3.07 -1.39
C TRP A 35 -3.46 -2.57 -0.17
N PHE A 36 -4.15 -2.15 0.89
CA PHE A 36 -3.49 -1.70 2.14
C PHE A 36 -2.65 -2.81 2.77
N ASN A 37 -3.18 -4.04 2.78
CA ASN A 37 -2.44 -5.20 3.26
C ASN A 37 -1.19 -5.47 2.42
N THR A 38 -1.22 -5.19 1.11
CA THR A 38 -0.01 -5.31 0.27
C THR A 38 1.03 -4.28 0.63
N VAL A 39 0.65 -3.01 0.83
CA VAL A 39 1.60 -1.98 1.30
C VAL A 39 2.16 -2.36 2.68
N GLN A 40 1.31 -2.82 3.61
CA GLN A 40 1.75 -3.28 4.92
C GLN A 40 2.77 -4.42 4.84
N ARG A 41 2.52 -5.43 3.99
CA ARG A 41 3.45 -6.55 3.80
C ARG A 41 4.77 -6.09 3.18
N GLU A 42 4.74 -5.21 2.17
CA GLU A 42 5.98 -4.68 1.59
C GLU A 42 6.83 -3.92 2.63
N LEU A 43 6.20 -3.13 3.50
CA LEU A 43 6.90 -2.47 4.61
C LEU A 43 7.41 -3.46 5.67
N ALA A 44 6.62 -4.47 6.02
CA ALA A 44 7.02 -5.51 6.96
C ALA A 44 8.22 -6.32 6.45
N ASP A 45 8.25 -6.61 5.14
CA ASP A 45 9.34 -7.32 4.49
C ASP A 45 10.65 -6.50 4.56
N VAL A 46 10.60 -5.18 4.42
CA VAL A 46 11.77 -4.32 4.62
C VAL A 46 12.29 -4.41 6.06
N VAL A 47 11.40 -4.39 7.05
CA VAL A 47 11.79 -4.49 8.48
C VAL A 47 12.49 -5.81 8.78
N THR A 48 11.89 -6.92 8.32
CA THR A 48 12.42 -8.25 8.54
C THR A 48 13.70 -8.53 7.74
N ALA A 49 13.85 -7.95 6.55
CA ALA A 49 15.10 -8.00 5.79
C ALA A 49 16.27 -7.34 6.53
N GLY A 50 16.02 -6.29 7.31
CA GLY A 50 17.00 -5.67 8.21
C GLY A 50 17.31 -6.49 9.47
N GLY A 51 16.74 -7.70 9.64
CA GLY A 51 16.94 -8.56 10.81
C GLY A 51 16.16 -8.12 12.06
N LEU A 52 15.23 -7.17 11.92
CA LEU A 52 14.39 -6.69 13.01
C LEU A 52 13.10 -7.51 13.09
N SER A 53 12.51 -7.56 14.30
CA SER A 53 11.15 -8.09 14.50
C SER A 53 10.11 -6.98 14.39
N LEU A 54 8.94 -7.31 13.86
CA LEU A 54 7.83 -6.36 13.78
C LEU A 54 7.30 -6.01 15.17
N ASP A 55 7.06 -4.73 15.41
CA ASP A 55 6.51 -4.22 16.66
C ASP A 55 5.40 -3.21 16.35
N SER A 56 4.16 -3.53 16.77
CA SER A 56 2.98 -2.68 16.55
C SER A 56 2.98 -1.39 17.36
N SER A 57 3.91 -1.24 18.30
CA SER A 57 4.11 0.00 19.07
C SER A 57 5.23 0.89 18.51
N ASN A 58 5.90 0.47 17.43
CA ASN A 58 7.05 1.14 16.86
C ASN A 58 6.82 1.57 15.40
N ASP A 59 6.54 2.86 15.20
CA ASP A 59 6.36 3.45 13.87
C ASP A 59 7.68 3.83 13.17
N ALA A 60 8.83 3.60 13.81
CA ALA A 60 10.15 3.91 13.27
C ALA A 60 10.91 2.67 12.75
N GLN A 61 10.30 1.49 12.75
CA GLN A 61 10.95 0.22 12.39
C GLN A 61 11.46 0.16 10.95
N VAL A 62 10.76 0.75 9.98
CA VAL A 62 11.24 0.82 8.59
C VAL A 62 12.51 1.67 8.51
N LEU A 63 12.55 2.82 9.20
CA LEU A 63 13.74 3.66 9.25
C LEU A 63 14.91 2.93 9.92
N ALA A 64 14.66 2.20 10.99
CA ALA A 64 15.69 1.40 11.66
C ALA A 64 16.27 0.32 10.74
N ALA A 65 15.42 -0.39 10.00
CA ALA A 65 15.85 -1.40 9.03
C ALA A 65 16.67 -0.79 7.88
N LEU A 66 16.23 0.34 7.33
CA LEU A 66 16.98 1.02 6.27
C LEU A 66 18.40 1.39 6.70
N LYS A 67 18.62 1.81 7.94
CA LYS A 67 19.96 2.11 8.49
C LYS A 67 20.87 0.87 8.64
N LEU A 68 20.30 -0.34 8.62
CA LEU A 68 21.05 -1.59 8.69
C LEU A 68 21.35 -2.18 7.31
N LEU A 69 20.56 -1.83 6.30
CA LEU A 69 20.66 -2.35 4.93
C LEU A 69 21.59 -1.52 4.02
N ILE A 70 21.94 -0.29 4.42
CA ILE A 70 22.80 0.64 3.68
C ILE A 70 24.16 0.78 4.35
#